data_AF-A0A378JVM8-F1
#
_entry.id   AF-A0A378JVM8-F1
#
_cell.length_a   1.000
_cell.length_b   1.000
_cell.length_c   1.000
_cell.angle_alpha   90.00
_cell.angle_beta   90.00
_cell.angle_gamma   90.00
#
_symmetry.space_group_name_H-M   'P 1'
#
loop_
_entity.id
_entity.type
_entity.pdbx_description
1 polymer ?
#
loop_
_entity_poly.entity_id
_entity_poly.type
_entity_poly.pdbx_seq_one_letter_code
_entity_poly.pdbx_strand_id
1 'polypeptide(L)' 'MALTRDFKNTIRDRAQKDSEFRKALLTEAVNSLLADEIDVAKSLLKDYINASILFESLAKKVD' A
#
# COMPACT_ATOMS: atom_id res chain seq x y z
N MET A 1 -11.76 8.45 8.51
CA MET A 1 -11.34 8.01 9.86
C MET A 1 -9.83 7.80 9.86
N ALA A 2 -9.10 8.32 10.86
CA ALA A 2 -7.65 8.18 10.90
C ALA A 2 -7.29 6.71 11.22
N LEU A 3 -6.70 6.01 10.25
CA LEU A 3 -6.02 4.74 10.51
C LEU A 3 -5.04 5.00 11.65
N THR A 4 -5.31 4.45 12.83
CA THR A 4 -4.44 4.59 13.99
C THR A 4 -3.05 4.08 13.59
N ARG A 5 -2.00 4.76 14.07
CA ARG A 5 -0.60 4.45 13.71
C ARG A 5 -0.29 2.94 13.76
N ASP A 6 -0.90 2.24 14.72
CA ASP A 6 -0.76 0.80 14.93
C ASP A 6 -1.33 -0.04 13.78
N PHE A 7 -2.46 0.36 13.18
CA PHE A 7 -3.03 -0.34 12.03
C PHE A 7 -2.08 -0.26 10.83
N LYS A 8 -1.53 0.94 10.55
CA LYS A 8 -0.57 1.12 9.45
C LYS A 8 0.71 0.31 9.65
N ASN A 9 1.22 0.25 10.88
CA ASN A 9 2.39 -0.56 11.21
C ASN A 9 2.09 -2.06 11.02
N THR A 10 0.91 -2.52 11.42
CA THR A 10 0.50 -3.93 11.28
C THR A 10 0.39 -4.35 9.81
N ILE A 11 -0.24 -3.51 8.97
CA ILE A 11 -0.36 -3.75 7.53
C ILE A 11 1.02 -3.76 6.87
N ARG A 12 1.91 -2.84 7.27
CA ARG A 12 3.29 -2.78 6.79
C ARG A 12 4.09 -4.02 7.15
N ASP A 13 4.07 -4.44 8.40
CA ASP A 13 4.80 -5.62 8.88
C ASP A 13 4.30 -6.90 8.21
N ARG A 14 2.98 -6.99 7.98
CA ARG A 14 2.39 -8.11 7.26
C ARG A 14 2.83 -8.13 5.80
N ALA A 15 2.75 -7.00 5.11
CA ALA A 15 3.16 -6.90 3.70
C ALA A 15 4.64 -7.20 3.48
N GLN A 16 5.52 -6.86 4.43
CA GLN A 16 6.94 -7.22 4.34
C GLN A 16 7.16 -8.73 4.35
N LYS A 17 6.36 -9.47 5.12
CA LYS A 17 6.52 -10.91 5.36
C LYS A 17 5.69 -11.78 4.43
N ASP A 18 4.59 -11.25 3.90
CA ASP A 18 3.58 -11.98 3.14
C ASP A 18 3.45 -11.40 1.72
N SER A 19 4.00 -12.13 0.74
CA SER A 19 3.94 -11.77 -0.68
C SER A 19 2.52 -11.87 -1.26
N GLU A 20 1.70 -12.81 -0.78
CA GLU A 20 0.32 -12.97 -1.23
C GLU A 20 -0.53 -11.81 -0.73
N PHE A 21 -0.32 -11.37 0.51
CA PHE A 21 -0.95 -10.18 1.05
C PHE A 21 -0.60 -8.92 0.24
N ARG A 22 0.66 -8.74 -0.14
CA ARG A 22 1.07 -7.63 -1.04
C ARG A 22 0.35 -7.68 -2.38
N LYS A 23 0.28 -8.86 -2.99
CA LYS A 23 -0.36 -9.06 -4.28
C LYS A 23 -1.87 -8.79 -4.22
N ALA A 24 -2.53 -9.22 -3.16
CA ALA A 24 -3.94 -8.92 -2.92
C ALA A 24 -4.17 -7.41 -2.75
N LEU A 25 -3.30 -6.72 -2.00
CA LEU A 25 -3.40 -5.28 -1.77
C LEU A 25 -3.24 -4.47 -3.08
N LEU A 26 -2.34 -4.89 -3.96
CA LEU A 26 -2.18 -4.32 -5.29
C LEU A 26 -3.38 -4.61 -6.20
N THR A 27 -3.90 -5.84 -6.15
CA THR A 27 -5.07 -6.26 -6.93
C THR A 27 -6.29 -5.42 -6.57
N GLU A 28 -6.52 -5.20 -5.28
CA GLU A 28 -7.62 -4.37 -4.80
C GLU A 28 -7.47 -2.90 -5.24
N ALA A 29 -6.24 -2.38 -5.23
CA ALA A 29 -5.96 -1.03 -5.71
C ALA A 29 -6.28 -0.88 -7.20
N VAL A 30 -5.96 -1.89 -8.03
CA VAL A 30 -6.29 -1.91 -9.46
C VAL A 30 -7.79 -2.04 -9.68
N ASN A 31 -8.46 -2.92 -8.94
CA ASN A 31 -9.91 -3.08 -9.02
C ASN A 31 -10.65 -1.78 -8.66
N SER A 32 -10.20 -1.08 -7.61
CA SER A 32 -10.75 0.22 -7.21
C SER A 32 -10.59 1.26 -8.33
N LEU A 33 -9.44 1.24 -9.03
CA LEU A 33 -9.19 2.13 -10.15
C LEU A 33 -10.12 1.83 -11.35
N LEU A 34 -10.37 0.55 -11.63
CA LEU A 34 -11.32 0.12 -12.67
C LEU A 34 -12.78 0.42 -12.32
N ALA A 35 -13.09 0.49 -11.02
CA ALA A 35 -14.40 0.86 -10.49
C ALA A 35 -14.61 2.38 -10.37
N ASP A 36 -13.67 3.21 -10.87
CA ASP A 36 -13.68 4.67 -10.75
C ASP A 36 -13.61 5.19 -9.29
N GLU A 37 -13.23 4.32 -8.36
CA GLU A 37 -13.01 4.64 -6.94
C GLU A 37 -11.58 5.17 -6.71
N ILE A 38 -11.28 6.31 -7.31
CA ILE A 38 -9.91 6.86 -7.38
C ILE A 38 -9.31 7.13 -6.00
N ASP A 39 -10.10 7.62 -5.04
CA ASP A 39 -9.59 7.92 -3.69
C ASP A 39 -9.19 6.64 -2.94
N VAL A 40 -9.95 5.56 -3.14
CA VAL A 40 -9.65 4.24 -2.57
C VAL A 40 -8.39 3.67 -3.21
N ALA A 41 -8.32 3.70 -4.55
CA ALA A 41 -7.15 3.24 -5.30
C ALA A 41 -5.86 3.97 -4.86
N LYS A 42 -5.91 5.30 -4.71
CA LYS A 42 -4.77 6.11 -4.24
C LYS A 42 -4.33 5.73 -2.83
N SER A 43 -5.29 5.51 -1.92
CA SER A 43 -4.98 5.11 -0.55
C SER A 43 -4.30 3.75 -0.51
N LEU A 44 -4.84 2.76 -1.23
CA LEU A 44 -4.29 1.41 -1.28
C LEU A 44 -2.90 1.38 -1.93
N LEU A 45 -2.67 2.12 -3.02
CA LEU A 45 -1.36 2.23 -3.65
C LEU A 45 -0.33 2.85 -2.70
N LYS A 46 -0.72 3.90 -1.96
CA LYS A 46 0.16 4.53 -0.96
C LYS A 46 0.52 3.53 0.14
N ASP A 47 -0.44 2.75 0.62
CA ASP A 47 -0.20 1.73 1.63
C ASP A 47 0.70 0.61 1.07
N TYR A 48 0.45 0.12 -0.15
CA TYR A 48 1.29 -0.86 -0.84
C TYR A 48 2.75 -0.38 -0.97
N ILE A 49 2.96 0.86 -1.38
CA ILE A 49 4.30 1.47 -1.50
C ILE A 49 4.98 1.52 -0.13
N ASN A 50 4.31 2.08 0.89
CA ASN A 50 4.86 2.21 2.23
C ASN A 50 5.15 0.86 2.89
N ALA A 51 4.40 -0.17 2.49
CA ALA A 51 4.46 -1.51 3.05
C ALA A 51 5.50 -2.40 2.34
N SER A 52 5.80 -2.15 1.06
CA SER A 52 6.76 -2.93 0.26
C SER A 52 8.15 -2.30 0.17
N ILE A 53 8.24 -0.97 0.17
CA ILE A 53 9.49 -0.20 0.05
C ILE A 53 9.56 0.77 1.25
N LEU A 54 10.65 0.70 2.03
CA LEU A 54 10.99 1.81 2.93
C LEU A 54 11.07 3.07 2.07
N PHE A 55 10.23 4.06 2.33
CA PHE A 55 10.07 5.29 1.51
C PHE A 55 11.41 5.92 1.08
N GLU A 56 12.47 5.78 1.90
CA GLU A 56 13.85 6.11 1.53
C GLU A 56 14.35 5.46 0.22
N SER A 57 14.13 4.16 0.02
CA SER A 57 14.59 3.45 -1.17
C SER A 57 13.76 3.80 -2.41
N LEU A 58 12.51 4.26 -2.23
CA LEU A 58 11.72 4.81 -3.32
C LEU A 58 12.23 6.20 -3.71
N ALA A 59 12.47 7.08 -2.74
CA ALA A 59 13.01 8.42 -3.00
C ALA A 59 14.30 8.35 -3.82
N LYS A 60 15.23 7.46 -3.46
CA LYS A 60 16.48 7.21 -4.21
C LYS A 60 16.31 6.66 -5.63
N LYS A 61 15.13 6.20 -6.03
CA LYS A 61 14.83 5.69 -7.38
C LYS A 61 14.13 6.70 -8.28
N VAL A 62 13.68 7.82 -7.72
CA VAL A 62 12.92 8.87 -8.44
C VAL A 62 13.75 10.16 -8.59
N ASP A 63 14.93 10.24 -7.95
CA ASP A 63 16.04 11.15 -8.30
C ASP A 63 16.90 10.57 -9.43
#